data_AF-A0A2D9TCY9-F1
#
_entry.id   AF-A0A2D9TCY9-F1
#
_cell.length_a   1.000
_cell.length_b   1.000
_cell.length_c   1.000
_cell.angle_alpha   90.00
_cell.angle_beta   90.00
_cell.angle_gamma   90.00
#
_symmetry.space_group_name_H-M   'P 1'
#
loop_
_entity.id
_entity.type
_entity.pdbx_description
1 polymer ?
#
loop_
_entity_poly.entity_id
_entity_poly.type
_entity_poly.pdbx_seq_one_letter_code
_entity_poly.pdbx_strand_id
1 'polypeptide(L)'
;MSTVTKRRREKREVPIAWEALEDAFENNAPEVHSYLQFETGEVIRIVDGVADPRMHEKIARDDKYLRIDPVSSREQYRWMERFIDSLEDEQELQTQLTVAIDGKGAFRRFKDVLMSFPVQRERWFTFRSERLASCMKAWLTAHDIVAVERPAWRVPSAEEVQANVETEKSKRRMTRAQAAEANRQHLKELVDLVPVRELETAVAFMEFLRERRRPPRTRAKTAEGDGEDAGTEDGADESESED
;
A
#
# COMPACT_ATOMS: atom_id res chain seq x y z
N MET A 1 -4.76 -28.78 46.70
CA MET A 1 -4.76 -28.88 45.23
C MET A 1 -5.37 -27.62 44.67
N SER A 2 -4.55 -26.64 44.30
CA SER A 2 -5.02 -25.36 43.75
C SER A 2 -5.16 -25.49 42.25
N THR A 3 -6.39 -25.61 41.76
CA THR A 3 -6.72 -25.56 40.34
C THR A 3 -6.54 -24.13 39.84
N VAL A 4 -5.42 -23.87 39.16
CA VAL A 4 -5.21 -22.62 38.41
C VAL A 4 -6.12 -22.67 37.19
N THR A 5 -7.24 -21.95 37.27
CA THR A 5 -8.15 -21.74 36.15
C THR A 5 -7.39 -20.98 35.06
N LYS A 6 -6.96 -21.68 34.02
CA LYS A 6 -6.35 -21.11 32.81
C LYS A 6 -7.40 -20.21 32.16
N ARG A 7 -7.32 -18.88 32.38
CA ARG A 7 -8.10 -17.90 31.62
C ARG A 7 -7.86 -18.21 30.15
N ARG A 8 -8.88 -18.67 29.44
CA ARG A 8 -8.87 -18.70 27.97
C ARG A 8 -8.68 -17.26 27.54
N ARG A 9 -7.54 -16.92 26.93
CA ARG A 9 -7.41 -15.67 26.20
C ARG A 9 -8.47 -15.70 25.09
N GLU A 10 -9.26 -14.65 25.01
CA GLU A 10 -10.20 -14.48 23.90
C GLU A 10 -9.40 -14.40 22.61
N LYS A 11 -9.85 -15.16 21.60
CA LYS A 11 -9.19 -15.17 20.30
C LYS A 11 -9.37 -13.80 19.65
N ARG A 12 -8.31 -13.27 19.06
CA ARG A 12 -8.34 -11.97 18.37
C ARG A 12 -8.47 -12.18 16.87
N GLU A 13 -9.47 -11.55 16.26
CA GLU A 13 -9.62 -11.50 14.81
C GLU A 13 -8.69 -10.42 14.23
N VAL A 14 -7.86 -10.79 13.25
CA VAL A 14 -6.87 -9.89 12.63
C VAL A 14 -6.87 -10.08 11.11
N PRO A 15 -6.97 -9.00 10.30
CA PRO A 15 -6.97 -9.09 8.85
C PRO A 15 -5.55 -9.30 8.28
N ILE A 16 -5.07 -10.54 8.26
CA ILE A 16 -3.66 -10.85 7.96
C ILE A 16 -3.28 -10.55 6.51
N ALA A 17 -2.23 -9.75 6.33
CA ALA A 17 -1.50 -9.64 5.06
C ALA A 17 -0.54 -10.85 4.91
N TRP A 18 -1.03 -11.94 4.31
CA TRP A 18 -0.31 -13.22 4.26
C TRP A 18 1.08 -13.13 3.61
N GLU A 19 1.22 -12.40 2.50
CA GLU A 19 2.51 -12.21 1.82
C GLU A 19 3.52 -11.50 2.73
N ALA A 20 3.10 -10.42 3.40
CA ALA A 20 3.98 -9.68 4.30
C ALA A 20 4.33 -10.48 5.57
N LEU A 21 3.42 -11.34 6.02
CA LEU A 21 3.69 -12.28 7.11
C LEU A 21 4.70 -13.34 6.67
N GLU A 22 4.56 -13.90 5.46
CA GLU A 22 5.48 -14.88 4.90
C GLU A 22 6.90 -14.29 4.77
N ASP A 23 7.02 -13.08 4.22
CA ASP A 23 8.28 -12.33 4.13
C ASP A 23 8.94 -12.14 5.49
N ALA A 24 8.15 -11.84 6.52
CA ALA A 24 8.65 -11.69 7.88
C ALA A 24 9.14 -13.01 8.48
N PHE A 25 8.50 -14.14 8.16
CA PHE A 25 8.93 -15.47 8.60
C PHE A 25 10.20 -15.97 7.89
N GLU A 26 10.42 -15.54 6.64
CA GLU A 26 11.65 -15.84 5.89
C GLU A 26 12.86 -15.07 6.44
N ASN A 27 12.68 -13.81 6.82
CA ASN A 27 13.79 -12.90 7.09
C ASN A 27 14.46 -13.14 8.46
N ASN A 28 15.71 -13.58 8.44
CA ASN A 28 16.53 -13.82 9.64
C ASN A 28 17.68 -12.82 9.81
N ALA A 29 17.69 -11.71 9.07
CA ALA A 29 18.71 -10.68 9.23
C ALA A 29 18.63 -10.11 10.66
N PRO A 30 19.72 -10.11 11.44
CA PRO A 30 19.69 -9.72 12.85
C PRO A 30 19.27 -8.27 13.07
N GLU A 31 19.57 -7.38 12.11
CA GLU A 31 19.21 -5.96 12.09
C GLU A 31 17.75 -5.70 11.70
N VAL A 32 16.98 -6.75 11.35
CA VAL A 32 15.60 -6.63 10.89
C VAL A 32 14.65 -7.19 11.95
N HIS A 33 13.66 -6.37 12.31
CA HIS A 33 12.63 -6.73 13.26
C HIS A 33 11.25 -6.51 12.67
N SER A 34 10.46 -7.58 12.61
CA SER A 34 9.12 -7.56 12.04
C SER A 34 8.06 -7.61 13.14
N TYR A 35 6.98 -6.83 12.97
CA TYR A 35 5.88 -6.73 13.93
C TYR A 35 4.55 -6.81 13.20
N LEU A 36 3.65 -7.67 13.66
CA LEU A 36 2.24 -7.69 13.24
C LEU A 36 1.45 -6.67 14.06
N GLN A 37 0.76 -5.75 13.41
CA GLN A 37 -0.21 -4.87 14.07
C GLN A 37 -1.60 -5.51 14.09
N PHE A 38 -2.24 -5.55 15.25
CA PHE A 38 -3.50 -6.27 15.43
C PHE A 38 -4.75 -5.63 14.80
N GLU A 39 -4.77 -4.30 14.63
CA GLU A 39 -5.97 -3.59 14.12
C GLU A 39 -6.06 -3.66 12.59
N THR A 40 -4.95 -3.42 11.90
CA THR A 40 -4.89 -3.37 10.43
C THR A 40 -4.38 -4.67 9.81
N GLY A 41 -3.77 -5.55 10.61
CA GLY A 41 -3.08 -6.74 10.14
C GLY A 41 -1.85 -6.47 9.27
N GLU A 42 -1.33 -5.24 9.30
CA GLU A 42 -0.09 -4.87 8.65
C GLU A 42 1.13 -5.46 9.36
N VAL A 43 2.13 -5.84 8.56
CA VAL A 43 3.43 -6.27 9.06
C VAL A 43 4.42 -5.14 8.86
N ILE A 44 4.87 -4.54 9.96
CA ILE A 44 5.85 -3.46 9.96
C ILE A 44 7.24 -4.06 10.10
N ARG A 45 8.15 -3.64 9.23
CA ARG A 45 9.57 -4.00 9.28
C ARG A 45 10.40 -2.80 9.72
N ILE A 46 11.13 -2.99 10.81
CA ILE A 46 12.06 -2.01 11.35
C ILE A 46 13.47 -2.52 11.09
N VAL A 47 14.32 -1.67 10.52
CA VAL A 47 15.72 -1.99 10.24
C VAL A 47 16.61 -1.09 11.10
N ASP A 48 17.51 -1.69 11.86
CA ASP A 48 18.45 -0.96 12.70
C ASP A 48 19.34 -0.03 11.85
N GLY A 49 19.58 1.18 12.34
CA GLY A 49 20.40 2.19 11.66
C GLY A 49 19.71 2.92 10.49
N VAL A 50 18.53 2.46 10.05
CA VAL A 50 17.69 3.18 9.09
C VAL A 50 16.53 3.89 9.80
N ALA A 51 15.88 3.21 10.74
CA ALA A 51 14.81 3.77 11.55
C ALA A 51 15.35 4.52 12.78
N ASP A 52 14.61 5.54 13.24
CA ASP A 52 14.88 6.19 14.53
C ASP A 52 14.79 5.13 15.66
N PRO A 53 15.85 4.93 16.47
CA PRO A 53 15.84 3.98 17.59
C PRO A 53 14.65 4.17 18.54
N ARG A 54 14.16 5.41 18.69
CA ARG A 54 12.98 5.70 19.53
C ARG A 54 11.70 5.11 18.97
N MET A 55 11.59 4.98 17.65
CA MET A 55 10.43 4.38 16.98
C MET A 55 10.37 2.88 17.24
N HIS A 56 11.52 2.20 17.19
CA HIS A 56 11.62 0.77 17.51
C HIS A 56 11.21 0.49 18.95
N GLU A 57 11.74 1.23 19.92
CA GLU A 57 11.36 1.09 21.32
C GLU A 57 9.86 1.33 21.55
N LYS A 58 9.29 2.31 20.85
CA LYS A 58 7.86 2.63 20.96
C LYS A 58 7.00 1.47 20.44
N ILE A 59 7.30 0.93 19.26
CA ILE A 59 6.57 -0.21 18.69
C ILE A 59 6.73 -1.45 19.55
N ALA A 60 7.95 -1.73 20.04
CA ALA A 60 8.23 -2.90 20.86
C ALA A 60 7.51 -2.90 22.22
N ARG A 61 7.11 -1.72 22.74
CA ARG A 61 6.37 -1.56 24.00
C ARG A 61 4.86 -1.39 23.82
N ASP A 62 4.37 -1.30 22.60
CA ASP A 62 2.96 -1.05 22.30
C ASP A 62 2.21 -2.38 22.12
N ASP A 63 1.19 -2.62 22.95
CA ASP A 63 0.36 -3.83 22.97
C ASP A 63 -0.47 -4.03 21.67
N LYS A 64 -0.50 -3.03 20.79
CA LYS A 64 -1.08 -3.14 19.44
C LYS A 64 -0.20 -3.93 18.47
N TYR A 65 1.07 -4.16 18.83
CA TYR A 65 2.05 -4.84 18.00
C TYR A 65 2.51 -6.14 18.64
N LEU A 66 2.71 -7.14 17.79
CA LEU A 66 3.28 -8.42 18.18
C LEU A 66 4.51 -8.69 17.34
N ARG A 67 5.65 -8.87 18.01
CA ARG A 67 6.90 -9.25 17.35
C ARG A 67 6.73 -10.60 16.67
N ILE A 68 7.14 -10.68 15.41
CA ILE A 68 7.18 -11.91 14.64
C ILE A 68 8.55 -12.54 14.83
N ASP A 69 8.56 -13.80 15.25
CA ASP A 69 9.77 -14.61 15.32
C ASP A 69 9.95 -15.34 13.99
N PRO A 70 11.00 -15.02 13.21
CA PRO A 70 11.21 -15.68 11.93
C PRO A 70 11.53 -17.16 12.13
N VAL A 71 11.28 -17.95 11.08
CA VAL A 71 11.71 -19.35 11.08
C VAL A 71 13.23 -19.36 11.13
N SER A 72 13.79 -19.94 12.19
CA SER A 72 15.23 -19.94 12.42
C SER A 72 16.02 -20.40 11.19
N SER A 73 17.17 -19.79 10.94
CA SER A 73 18.06 -20.19 9.83
C SER A 73 18.39 -21.69 9.85
N ARG A 74 18.49 -22.31 11.04
CA ARG A 74 18.74 -23.75 11.15
C ARG A 74 17.59 -24.60 10.60
N GLU A 75 16.36 -24.20 10.86
CA GLU A 75 15.19 -24.91 10.33
C GLU A 75 15.05 -24.68 8.82
N GLN A 76 15.32 -23.47 8.34
CA GLN A 76 15.36 -23.20 6.91
C GLN A 76 16.47 -23.98 6.19
N TYR A 77 17.62 -24.20 6.85
CA TYR A 77 18.69 -25.05 6.32
C TYR A 77 18.23 -26.50 6.16
N ARG A 78 17.52 -27.05 7.15
CA ARG A 78 16.94 -28.40 7.05
C ARG A 78 15.94 -28.54 5.92
N TRP A 79 15.25 -27.46 5.56
CA TRP A 79 14.37 -27.48 4.39
C TRP A 79 15.18 -27.61 3.10
N MET A 80 16.34 -26.96 3.01
CA MET A 80 17.26 -27.12 1.87
C MET A 80 17.76 -28.56 1.78
N GLU A 81 18.20 -29.17 2.90
CA GLU A 81 18.61 -30.58 2.94
C GLU A 81 17.49 -31.50 2.42
N ARG A 82 16.28 -31.37 2.96
CA ARG A 82 15.13 -32.19 2.55
C ARG A 82 14.72 -31.98 1.11
N PHE A 83 14.88 -30.77 0.57
CA PHE A 83 14.59 -30.50 -0.82
C PHE A 83 15.62 -31.19 -1.72
N ILE A 84 16.90 -31.12 -1.37
CA ILE A 84 17.98 -31.82 -2.10
C ILE A 84 17.74 -33.33 -2.10
N ASP A 85 17.33 -33.90 -0.97
CA ASP A 85 16.99 -35.31 -0.86
C ASP A 85 15.82 -35.72 -1.78
N SER A 86 14.90 -34.80 -2.07
CA SER A 86 13.73 -35.06 -2.94
C SER A 86 14.02 -35.02 -4.44
N LEU A 87 15.25 -34.70 -4.86
CA LEU A 87 15.67 -34.58 -6.26
C LEU A 87 16.19 -35.90 -6.85
N GLU A 88 15.44 -36.99 -6.68
CA GLU A 88 15.86 -38.34 -7.09
C GLU A 88 16.16 -38.46 -8.60
N ASP A 89 15.43 -37.74 -9.44
CA ASP A 89 15.59 -37.78 -10.91
C ASP A 89 16.67 -36.82 -11.45
N GLU A 90 17.25 -35.95 -10.61
CA GLU A 90 18.10 -34.82 -11.02
C GLU A 90 19.47 -34.88 -10.32
N GLN A 91 20.19 -35.99 -10.51
CA GLN A 91 21.42 -36.32 -9.79
C GLN A 91 22.50 -35.23 -9.87
N GLU A 92 22.62 -34.57 -11.02
CA GLU A 92 23.57 -33.47 -11.21
C GLU A 92 23.23 -32.28 -10.31
N LEU A 93 21.96 -31.84 -10.33
CA LEU A 93 21.49 -30.74 -9.50
C LEU A 93 21.59 -31.08 -8.01
N GLN A 94 21.22 -32.30 -7.63
CA GLN A 94 21.35 -32.77 -6.25
C GLN A 94 22.79 -32.63 -5.75
N THR A 95 23.77 -33.05 -6.57
CA THR A 95 25.20 -32.95 -6.25
C THR A 95 25.63 -31.49 -6.12
N GLN A 96 25.25 -30.63 -7.08
CA GLN A 96 25.57 -29.20 -7.07
C GLN A 96 25.02 -28.50 -5.82
N LEU A 97 23.76 -28.76 -5.47
CA LEU A 97 23.12 -28.17 -4.29
C LEU A 97 23.74 -28.68 -2.99
N THR A 98 24.07 -29.98 -2.90
CA THR A 98 24.74 -30.56 -1.72
C THR A 98 26.05 -29.83 -1.41
N VAL A 99 26.86 -29.56 -2.45
CA VAL A 99 28.10 -28.79 -2.30
C VAL A 99 27.80 -27.31 -1.99
N ALA A 100 26.77 -26.74 -2.61
CA ALA A 100 26.41 -25.33 -2.43
C ALA A 100 25.95 -24.99 -1.00
N ILE A 101 25.36 -25.94 -0.28
CA ILE A 101 24.88 -25.70 1.10
C ILE A 101 25.95 -25.86 2.18
N ASP A 102 27.18 -26.26 1.84
CA ASP A 102 28.21 -26.51 2.85
C ASP A 102 28.99 -25.24 3.25
N GLY A 103 28.86 -24.79 4.49
CA GLY A 103 29.63 -23.67 5.03
C GLY A 103 29.01 -22.27 4.84
N LYS A 104 29.85 -21.23 4.95
CA LYS A 104 29.39 -19.83 4.97
C LYS A 104 28.78 -19.42 3.63
N GLY A 105 27.59 -18.82 3.68
CA GLY A 105 26.88 -18.35 2.48
C GLY A 105 26.04 -19.42 1.79
N ALA A 106 25.78 -20.56 2.45
CA ALA A 106 24.94 -21.66 1.96
C ALA A 106 23.65 -21.20 1.27
N PHE A 107 22.85 -20.35 1.92
CA PHE A 107 21.58 -19.85 1.37
C PHE A 107 21.74 -19.11 0.05
N ARG A 108 22.77 -18.28 -0.07
CA ARG A 108 23.04 -17.53 -1.29
C ARG A 108 23.44 -18.48 -2.41
N ARG A 109 24.42 -19.34 -2.18
CA ARG A 109 24.90 -20.28 -3.21
C ARG A 109 23.83 -21.28 -3.64
N PHE A 110 22.99 -21.75 -2.71
CA PHE A 110 21.84 -22.57 -3.04
C PHE A 110 20.88 -21.86 -4.00
N LYS A 111 20.52 -20.60 -3.70
CA LYS A 111 19.69 -19.78 -4.59
C LYS A 111 20.40 -19.53 -5.93
N ASP A 112 21.70 -19.27 -5.93
CA ASP A 112 22.50 -19.04 -7.14
C ASP A 112 22.50 -20.27 -8.06
N VAL A 113 22.63 -21.49 -7.53
CA VAL A 113 22.52 -22.73 -8.32
C VAL A 113 21.12 -22.85 -8.93
N LEU A 114 20.05 -22.64 -8.16
CA LEU A 114 18.67 -22.72 -8.65
C LEU A 114 18.34 -21.70 -9.74
N MET A 115 19.10 -20.60 -9.88
CA MET A 115 18.88 -19.64 -10.97
C MET A 115 19.06 -20.28 -12.35
N SER A 116 19.90 -21.30 -12.48
CA SER A 116 20.10 -22.05 -13.72
C SER A 116 19.04 -23.14 -13.96
N PHE A 117 18.19 -23.43 -12.97
CA PHE A 117 17.19 -24.51 -13.02
C PHE A 117 15.79 -23.98 -12.70
N PRO A 118 15.12 -23.25 -13.63
CA PRO A 118 13.88 -22.53 -13.34
C PRO A 118 12.72 -23.41 -12.85
N VAL A 119 12.60 -24.64 -13.37
CA VAL A 119 11.58 -25.60 -12.94
C VAL A 119 11.83 -26.03 -11.49
N GLN A 120 13.07 -26.38 -11.15
CA GLN A 120 13.43 -26.84 -9.80
C GLN A 120 13.40 -25.68 -8.80
N ARG A 121 13.70 -24.46 -9.25
CA ARG A 121 13.51 -23.23 -8.48
C ARG A 121 12.05 -23.03 -8.09
N GLU A 122 11.12 -23.22 -9.02
CA GLU A 122 9.69 -23.10 -8.75
C GLU A 122 9.21 -24.18 -7.77
N ARG A 123 9.70 -25.42 -7.93
CA ARG A 123 9.44 -26.50 -6.98
C ARG A 123 9.98 -26.17 -5.59
N TRP A 124 11.17 -25.57 -5.49
CA TRP A 124 11.73 -25.10 -4.22
C TRP A 124 10.84 -24.03 -3.57
N PHE A 125 10.38 -23.03 -4.34
CA PHE A 125 9.49 -21.99 -3.83
C PHE A 125 8.19 -22.57 -3.30
N THR A 126 7.54 -23.46 -4.06
CA THR A 126 6.33 -24.16 -3.60
C THR A 126 6.58 -24.94 -2.31
N PHE A 127 7.64 -25.76 -2.28
CA PHE A 127 8.03 -26.57 -1.11
C PHE A 127 8.29 -25.72 0.14
N ARG A 128 8.89 -24.56 -0.04
CA ARG A 128 9.22 -23.60 1.02
C ARG A 128 7.97 -22.88 1.51
N SER A 129 7.14 -22.35 0.62
CA SER A 129 5.93 -21.60 0.96
C SER A 129 4.91 -22.47 1.71
N GLU A 130 4.78 -23.76 1.37
CA GLU A 130 3.94 -24.71 2.14
C GLU A 130 4.38 -24.85 3.61
N ARG A 131 5.70 -24.86 3.85
CA ARG A 131 6.28 -24.96 5.19
C ARG A 131 6.14 -23.67 5.95
N LEU A 132 6.39 -22.53 5.30
CA LEU A 132 6.14 -21.21 5.87
C LEU A 132 4.66 -21.04 6.25
N ALA A 133 3.74 -21.42 5.37
CA ALA A 133 2.31 -21.39 5.64
C ALA A 133 1.93 -22.23 6.88
N SER A 134 2.55 -23.39 7.05
CA SER A 134 2.37 -24.23 8.24
C SER A 134 2.90 -23.57 9.51
N CYS A 135 4.11 -22.98 9.44
CA CYS A 135 4.69 -22.21 10.55
C CYS A 135 3.85 -21.00 10.92
N MET A 136 3.39 -20.22 9.95
CA MET A 136 2.54 -19.05 10.15
C MET A 136 1.23 -19.44 10.85
N LYS A 137 0.53 -20.48 10.37
CA LYS A 137 -0.71 -20.97 10.99
C LYS A 137 -0.49 -21.44 12.44
N ALA A 138 0.60 -22.16 12.69
CA ALA A 138 0.96 -22.61 14.03
C ALA A 138 1.25 -21.42 14.96
N TRP A 139 1.98 -20.41 14.47
CA TRP A 139 2.30 -19.21 15.22
C TRP A 139 1.06 -18.37 15.52
N LEU A 140 0.16 -18.15 14.55
CA LEU A 140 -1.12 -17.46 14.77
C LEU A 140 -1.95 -18.18 15.84
N THR A 141 -2.01 -19.51 15.78
CA THR A 141 -2.72 -20.34 16.76
C THR A 141 -2.10 -20.22 18.15
N ALA A 142 -0.77 -20.24 18.26
CA ALA A 142 -0.06 -20.09 19.53
C ALA A 142 -0.27 -18.73 20.20
N HIS A 143 -0.61 -17.70 19.42
CA HIS A 143 -0.88 -16.34 19.89
C HIS A 143 -2.38 -16.04 20.01
N ASP A 144 -3.25 -17.05 19.91
CA ASP A 144 -4.71 -16.92 19.94
C ASP A 144 -5.25 -15.96 18.86
N ILE A 145 -4.63 -15.94 17.67
CA ILE A 145 -5.03 -15.09 16.54
C ILE A 145 -5.86 -15.90 15.55
N VAL A 146 -6.99 -15.34 15.14
CA VAL A 146 -7.84 -15.83 14.04
C VAL A 146 -7.64 -14.89 12.86
N ALA A 147 -7.11 -15.42 11.76
CA ALA A 147 -6.99 -14.66 10.53
C ALA A 147 -8.37 -14.44 9.92
N VAL A 148 -8.73 -13.18 9.69
CA VAL A 148 -9.94 -12.79 8.94
C VAL A 148 -9.57 -12.22 7.58
N GLU A 149 -10.53 -12.18 6.67
CA GLU A 149 -10.33 -11.62 5.35
C GLU A 149 -10.01 -10.13 5.45
N ARG A 150 -8.98 -9.69 4.73
CA ARG A 150 -8.60 -8.28 4.69
C ARG A 150 -9.61 -7.53 3.82
N PRO A 151 -10.17 -6.40 4.27
CA PRO A 151 -11.06 -5.60 3.45
C PRO A 151 -10.31 -5.15 2.20
N ALA A 152 -10.71 -5.67 1.04
CA ALA A 152 -10.12 -5.29 -0.23
C ALA A 152 -10.44 -3.83 -0.52
N TRP A 153 -9.42 -3.01 -0.75
CA TRP A 153 -9.61 -1.67 -1.28
C TRP A 153 -10.26 -1.81 -2.66
N ARG A 154 -11.53 -1.43 -2.80
CA ARG A 154 -12.24 -1.49 -4.08
C ARG A 154 -11.61 -0.48 -5.02
N VAL A 155 -10.80 -0.97 -5.96
CA VAL A 155 -10.35 -0.18 -7.09
C VAL A 155 -11.56 0.01 -8.00
N PRO A 156 -12.01 1.25 -8.28
CA PRO A 156 -13.09 1.48 -9.22
C PRO A 156 -12.75 0.86 -10.58
N SER A 157 -13.75 0.28 -11.26
CA SER A 157 -13.51 -0.29 -12.58
C SER A 157 -13.12 0.79 -13.58
N ALA A 158 -12.44 0.42 -14.67
CA ALA A 158 -12.10 1.36 -15.74
C ALA A 158 -13.34 2.09 -16.29
N GLU A 159 -14.49 1.41 -16.34
CA GLU A 159 -15.77 1.98 -16.77
C GLU A 159 -16.30 3.02 -15.77
N GLU A 160 -16.21 2.73 -14.46
CA GLU A 160 -16.61 3.66 -13.40
C GLU A 160 -15.73 4.91 -13.38
N VAL A 161 -14.42 4.74 -13.59
CA VAL A 161 -13.48 5.85 -13.74
C VAL A 161 -13.82 6.68 -14.97
N GLN A 162 -14.09 6.04 -16.10
CA GLN A 162 -14.44 6.73 -17.35
C GLN A 162 -15.75 7.53 -17.21
N ALA A 163 -16.76 6.95 -16.57
CA ALA A 163 -18.04 7.62 -16.30
C ALA A 163 -17.86 8.84 -15.38
N ASN A 164 -17.02 8.72 -14.34
CA ASN A 164 -16.69 9.84 -13.46
C ASN A 164 -15.95 10.96 -14.20
N VAL A 165 -14.97 10.61 -15.03
CA VAL A 165 -14.22 11.58 -15.86
C VAL A 165 -15.14 12.29 -16.85
N GLU A 166 -16.07 11.58 -17.49
CA GLU A 166 -17.02 12.19 -18.43
C GLU A 166 -18.04 13.09 -17.72
N THR A 167 -18.45 12.69 -16.51
CA THR A 167 -19.31 13.50 -15.64
C THR A 167 -18.59 14.78 -15.19
N GLU A 168 -17.32 14.70 -14.82
CA GLU A 168 -16.51 15.87 -14.47
C GLU A 168 -16.23 16.79 -15.65
N LYS A 169 -15.94 16.23 -16.84
CA LYS A 169 -15.77 17.01 -18.08
C LYS A 169 -17.05 17.72 -18.46
N SER A 170 -18.18 17.04 -18.35
CA SER A 170 -19.52 17.61 -18.55
C SER A 170 -19.77 18.77 -17.59
N LYS A 171 -19.49 18.59 -16.29
CA LYS A 171 -19.57 19.66 -15.27
C LYS A 171 -18.64 20.83 -15.55
N ARG A 172 -17.43 20.58 -16.08
CA ARG A 172 -16.45 21.63 -16.47
C ARG A 172 -16.84 22.39 -17.74
N ARG A 173 -17.56 21.74 -18.65
CA ARG A 173 -18.10 22.34 -19.89
C ARG A 173 -19.37 23.16 -19.66
N MET A 174 -20.04 23.02 -18.52
CA MET A 174 -21.21 23.82 -18.17
C MET A 174 -20.84 25.29 -17.98
N THR A 175 -21.65 26.18 -18.54
CA THR A 175 -21.55 27.61 -18.25
C THR A 175 -21.83 27.86 -16.76
N ARG A 176 -21.32 28.98 -16.22
CA ARG A 176 -21.57 29.36 -14.80
C ARG A 176 -23.06 29.35 -14.43
N ALA A 177 -23.95 29.71 -15.36
CA ALA A 177 -25.39 29.70 -15.15
C ALA A 177 -25.94 28.27 -15.03
N GLN A 178 -25.51 27.37 -15.93
CA GLN A 178 -25.93 25.97 -15.91
C GLN A 178 -25.38 25.23 -14.67
N ALA A 179 -24.13 25.50 -14.28
CA ALA A 179 -23.55 24.92 -13.06
C ALA A 179 -24.26 25.43 -11.79
N ALA A 180 -24.65 26.71 -11.75
CA ALA A 180 -25.43 27.26 -10.64
C ALA A 180 -26.84 26.63 -10.55
N GLU A 181 -27.47 26.35 -11.69
CA GLU A 181 -28.78 25.71 -11.73
C GLU A 181 -28.71 24.22 -11.34
N ALA A 182 -27.67 23.50 -11.78
CA ALA A 182 -27.42 22.13 -11.33
C ALA A 182 -27.18 22.04 -9.82
N ASN A 183 -26.41 22.97 -9.25
CA ASN A 183 -26.21 23.04 -7.81
C ASN A 183 -27.50 23.39 -7.05
N ARG A 184 -28.35 24.25 -7.62
CA ARG A 184 -29.68 24.53 -7.05
C ARG A 184 -30.57 23.29 -7.03
N GLN A 185 -30.54 22.50 -8.10
CA GLN A 185 -31.32 21.27 -8.17
C GLN A 185 -30.82 20.24 -7.15
N HIS A 186 -29.51 20.03 -7.05
CA HIS A 186 -28.92 19.13 -6.06
C HIS A 186 -29.22 19.56 -4.62
N LEU A 187 -29.23 20.87 -4.35
CA LEU A 187 -29.58 21.39 -3.03
C LEU A 187 -31.05 21.07 -2.66
N LYS A 188 -31.98 21.13 -3.62
CA LYS A 188 -33.38 20.76 -3.39
C LYS A 188 -33.51 19.27 -3.04
N GLU A 189 -32.79 18.40 -3.75
CA GLU A 189 -32.75 16.96 -3.45
C GLU A 189 -32.18 16.67 -2.06
N LEU A 190 -31.11 17.37 -1.67
CA LEU A 190 -30.51 17.21 -0.35
C LEU A 190 -31.46 17.62 0.76
N VAL A 191 -32.28 18.67 0.57
CA VAL A 191 -33.27 19.12 1.56
C VAL A 191 -34.27 18.01 1.90
N ASP A 192 -34.67 17.19 0.92
CA ASP A 192 -35.59 16.06 1.13
C ASP A 192 -34.95 14.90 1.90
N LEU A 193 -33.62 14.86 2.00
CA LEU A 193 -32.84 13.83 2.70
C LEU A 193 -32.40 14.27 4.11
N VAL A 194 -32.62 15.54 4.50
CA VAL A 194 -32.21 16.04 5.82
C VAL A 194 -33.11 15.45 6.93
N PRO A 195 -32.54 14.82 7.98
CA PRO A 195 -33.31 14.35 9.12
C PRO A 195 -34.08 15.48 9.82
N VAL A 196 -35.30 15.21 10.30
CA VAL A 196 -36.16 16.23 10.94
C VAL A 196 -35.47 17.03 12.05
N ARG A 197 -34.56 16.40 12.79
CA ARG A 197 -33.79 17.03 13.89
C ARG A 197 -32.77 18.06 13.41
N GLU A 198 -32.36 18.01 12.14
CA GLU A 198 -31.35 18.90 11.55
C GLU A 198 -31.97 19.98 10.64
N LEU A 199 -33.28 19.92 10.37
CA LEU A 199 -33.97 20.87 9.50
C LEU A 199 -33.84 22.33 9.99
N GLU A 200 -33.97 22.59 11.29
CA GLU A 200 -33.82 23.94 11.84
C GLU A 200 -32.42 24.51 11.61
N THR A 201 -31.39 23.65 11.69
CA THR A 201 -30.00 24.04 11.44
C THR A 201 -29.77 24.31 9.95
N ALA A 202 -30.34 23.48 9.07
CA ALA A 202 -30.30 23.68 7.63
C ALA A 202 -30.99 25.00 7.23
N VAL A 203 -32.15 25.32 7.80
CA VAL A 203 -32.85 26.59 7.59
C VAL A 203 -31.99 27.77 8.05
N ALA A 204 -31.47 27.74 9.27
CA ALA A 204 -30.63 28.80 9.80
C ALA A 204 -29.38 29.07 8.93
N PHE A 205 -28.74 28.00 8.43
CA PHE A 205 -27.59 28.13 7.55
C PHE A 205 -27.95 28.74 6.20
N MET A 206 -29.09 28.35 5.62
CA MET A 206 -29.57 28.90 4.35
C MET A 206 -29.97 30.38 4.47
N GLU A 207 -30.60 30.78 5.58
CA GLU A 207 -30.89 32.18 5.87
C GLU A 207 -29.62 33.02 6.05
N PHE A 208 -28.63 32.49 6.79
CA PHE A 208 -27.33 33.12 6.92
C PHE A 208 -26.64 33.33 5.56
N LEU A 209 -26.69 32.33 4.67
CA LEU A 209 -26.16 32.46 3.32
C LEU A 209 -26.93 33.45 2.45
N ARG A 210 -28.25 33.58 2.63
CA ARG A 210 -29.10 34.57 1.95
C ARG A 210 -28.74 36.00 2.36
N GLU A 211 -28.45 36.21 3.64
CA GLU A 211 -28.16 37.53 4.22
C GLU A 211 -26.70 37.98 4.04
N ARG A 212 -25.77 37.06 3.77
CA ARG A 212 -24.39 37.41 3.39
C ARG A 212 -24.35 38.19 2.07
N ARG A 213 -24.25 39.52 2.16
CA ARG A 213 -23.78 40.35 1.05
C ARG A 213 -22.34 39.96 0.69
N ARG A 214 -22.12 39.51 -0.55
CA ARG A 214 -20.78 39.17 -1.04
C ARG A 214 -19.91 40.44 -1.11
N PRO A 215 -18.70 40.48 -0.53
CA PRO A 215 -17.73 41.50 -0.90
C PRO A 215 -17.30 41.28 -2.36
N PRO A 216 -16.95 42.35 -3.11
CA PRO A 216 -16.53 42.23 -4.50
C PRO A 216 -15.26 41.37 -4.59
N ARG A 217 -15.21 40.45 -5.54
CA ARG A 217 -14.00 39.68 -5.85
C ARG A 217 -12.95 40.67 -6.37
N THR A 218 -11.86 40.85 -5.64
CA THR A 218 -10.66 41.49 -6.18
C THR A 218 -10.16 40.64 -7.34
N ARG A 219 -10.30 41.15 -8.56
CA ARG A 219 -9.62 40.59 -9.73
C ARG A 219 -8.13 40.94 -9.55
N ALA A 220 -7.30 39.94 -9.25
CA ALA A 220 -5.86 40.11 -9.39
C ALA A 220 -5.59 40.40 -10.87
N LYS A 221 -5.20 41.65 -11.16
CA LYS A 221 -4.73 42.08 -12.47
C LYS A 221 -3.40 41.36 -12.71
N THR A 222 -3.39 40.38 -13.60
CA THR A 222 -2.16 39.90 -14.24
C THR A 222 -1.50 41.11 -14.89
N ALA A 223 -0.28 41.42 -14.46
CA ALA A 223 0.55 42.42 -15.11
C ALA A 223 0.97 41.88 -16.48
N GLU A 224 0.26 42.31 -17.53
CA GLU A 224 0.81 42.38 -18.87
C GLU A 224 1.80 43.55 -18.89
N GLY A 225 3.01 43.27 -19.38
CA GLY A 225 4.06 44.26 -19.54
C GLY A 225 3.78 45.14 -20.75
N ASP A 226 3.67 46.44 -20.50
CA ASP A 226 3.80 47.47 -21.52
C ASP A 226 5.29 47.79 -21.70
N GLY A 227 5.78 47.52 -22.91
CA GLY A 227 6.95 48.15 -23.50
C GLY A 227 6.54 48.80 -24.82
N GLU A 228 5.93 49.99 -24.73
CA GLU A 228 5.97 51.05 -25.75
C GLU A 228 7.45 51.46 -25.98
N ASP A 229 7.92 52.03 -27.09
CA ASP A 229 7.42 52.41 -28.42
C ASP A 229 8.67 53.03 -29.11
N ALA A 230 8.72 52.98 -30.45
CA ALA A 230 9.27 54.02 -31.33
C ALA A 230 9.63 53.41 -32.71
N GLY A 231 8.77 53.65 -33.68
CA GLY A 231 9.12 53.53 -35.10
C GLY A 231 9.89 54.75 -35.60
N THR A 232 10.71 54.54 -36.63
CA THR A 232 11.02 55.54 -37.67
C THR A 232 11.26 54.81 -39.00
N GLU A 233 10.72 55.40 -40.06
CA GLU A 233 10.65 54.99 -41.48
C GLU A 233 11.99 55.00 -42.22
N ASP A 234 12.13 54.10 -43.20
CA ASP A 234 12.58 54.32 -44.61
C ASP A 234 12.69 52.90 -45.25
N GLY A 235 12.28 52.58 -46.48
CA GLY A 235 12.00 53.38 -47.67
C GLY A 235 12.86 52.87 -48.84
N ALA A 236 12.36 51.90 -49.61
CA ALA A 236 12.83 51.44 -50.94
C ALA A 236 14.28 50.85 -50.98
N ASP A 237 14.75 50.08 -51.96
CA ASP A 237 14.34 49.69 -53.30
C ASP A 237 15.21 48.48 -53.73
N GLU A 238 14.82 47.79 -54.82
CA GLU A 238 15.67 47.17 -55.88
C GLU A 238 17.08 46.59 -55.52
N SER A 239 17.53 45.38 -55.92
CA SER A 239 17.45 44.70 -57.22
C SER A 239 18.24 43.37 -57.16
N GLU A 240 18.00 42.49 -58.15
CA GLU A 240 18.99 41.71 -58.93
C GLU A 240 20.11 40.92 -58.20
N SER A 241 20.10 39.59 -58.21
CA SER A 241 20.54 38.66 -59.28
C SER A 241 22.01 38.23 -59.16
N GLU A 242 22.21 36.95 -59.52
CA GLU A 242 23.44 36.30 -60.00
C GLU A 242 24.39 35.61 -59.01
N ASP A 243 24.62 34.34 -59.37
CA ASP A 243 25.66 33.33 -59.04
C ASP A 243 25.73 32.68 -57.64
#